data_AF-A0A947FQ79-F1
#
_entry.id   AF-A0A947FQ79-F1
#
_cell.length_a   1.000
_cell.length_b   1.000
_cell.length_c   1.000
_cell.angle_alpha   90.00
_cell.angle_beta   90.00
_cell.angle_gamma   90.00
#
_symmetry.space_group_name_H-M   'P 1'
#
loop_
_entity.id
_entity.type
_entity.pdbx_description
1 polymer ?
#
loop_
_entity_poly.entity_id
_entity_poly.type
_entity_poly.pdbx_seq_one_letter_code
_entity_poly.pdbx_strand_id
1 'polypeptide(L)'
;MDINQMNQIEKATLFNRPELMRIGYALLFIVGIVLYIYSNIGDIPGGFMLITAAMIGGYMAMNIGANDVANNVGPAVGSKALTLVGAIVIAAIFEVSGALIAGGDVVSTIKKGIIDPSVINDTDTFIWLMMAALLAGAIWLNVATALGAPVSTTHSIVGGVLGAGIAAGGLGIANWDKMGMIAASWVISPVLGGLIAAGFLFLIKRTITYQNDMRQAAKKMVPILIMLMAWAFSTYLALKGLKKLWKLDFATAAIIGLAVAMVIFGIVKPMINNLADKLDNNKLAVNRLFTVPLIFAAALLSFAHGANDVANAVGPLAAINDAILHGGV
;
A
#
# COMPACT_ATOMS: atom_id res chain seq x y z
N MET A 1 -28.60 -4.74 45.89
CA MET A 1 -27.98 -4.23 44.65
C MET A 1 -28.95 -4.52 43.54
N ASP A 2 -29.48 -3.48 42.90
CA ASP A 2 -30.59 -3.62 41.95
C ASP A 2 -30.15 -4.44 40.74
N ILE A 3 -30.98 -5.38 40.25
CA ILE A 3 -30.62 -6.23 39.09
C ILE A 3 -30.34 -5.34 37.85
N ASN A 4 -31.01 -4.20 37.77
CA ASN A 4 -30.77 -3.18 36.75
C ASN A 4 -29.41 -2.47 36.92
N GLN A 5 -28.95 -2.27 38.17
CA GLN A 5 -27.63 -1.72 38.46
C GLN A 5 -26.53 -2.75 38.18
N MET A 6 -26.76 -4.05 38.45
CA MET A 6 -25.84 -5.11 38.06
C MET A 6 -25.72 -5.22 36.54
N ASN A 7 -26.81 -5.16 35.78
CA ASN A 7 -26.76 -5.16 34.31
C ASN A 7 -26.09 -3.91 33.73
N GLN A 8 -26.20 -2.75 34.38
CA GLN A 8 -25.50 -1.53 33.98
C GLN A 8 -24.02 -1.59 34.33
N ILE A 9 -23.66 -2.14 35.49
CA ILE A 9 -22.27 -2.38 35.88
C ILE A 9 -21.65 -3.46 34.98
N GLU A 10 -22.36 -4.52 34.63
CA GLU A 10 -21.92 -5.55 33.68
C GLU A 10 -21.77 -4.98 32.27
N LYS A 11 -22.70 -4.14 31.79
CA LYS A 11 -22.52 -3.38 30.53
C LYS A 11 -21.38 -2.36 30.59
N ALA A 12 -21.05 -1.81 31.77
CA ALA A 12 -19.94 -0.88 31.96
C ALA A 12 -18.58 -1.57 32.21
N THR A 13 -18.57 -2.80 32.74
CA THR A 13 -17.39 -3.67 32.91
C THR A 13 -17.15 -4.59 31.73
N LEU A 14 -18.12 -4.72 30.82
CA LEU A 14 -17.90 -5.09 29.42
C LEU A 14 -17.18 -3.95 28.69
N PHE A 15 -16.03 -3.54 29.22
CA PHE A 15 -14.97 -2.99 28.39
C PHE A 15 -14.83 -3.97 27.22
N ASN A 16 -15.16 -3.49 26.03
CA ASN A 16 -15.54 -4.28 24.86
C ASN A 16 -14.57 -5.46 24.69
N ARG A 17 -15.01 -6.70 24.99
CA ARG A 17 -14.18 -7.91 24.72
C ARG A 17 -13.54 -7.87 23.31
N PRO A 18 -14.21 -7.38 22.25
CA PRO A 18 -13.58 -7.21 20.94
C PRO A 18 -12.45 -6.18 20.90
N GLU A 19 -12.55 -5.07 21.64
CA GLU A 19 -11.49 -4.05 21.72
C GLU A 19 -10.29 -4.56 22.52
N LEU A 20 -10.52 -5.26 23.63
CA LEU A 20 -9.47 -5.90 24.40
C LEU A 20 -8.71 -6.92 23.55
N MET A 21 -9.42 -7.70 22.72
CA MET A 21 -8.81 -8.64 21.78
C MET A 21 -7.98 -7.94 20.70
N ARG A 22 -8.46 -6.81 20.13
CA ARG A 22 -7.69 -6.03 19.15
C ARG A 22 -6.39 -5.50 19.72
N ILE A 23 -6.45 -4.92 20.92
CA ILE A 23 -5.26 -4.44 21.65
C ILE A 23 -4.33 -5.61 21.97
N GLY A 24 -4.88 -6.75 22.41
CA GLY A 24 -4.12 -7.97 22.68
C GLY A 24 -3.34 -8.47 21.46
N TYR A 25 -3.98 -8.54 20.28
CA TYR A 25 -3.29 -8.95 19.05
C TYR A 25 -2.21 -7.94 18.62
N ALA A 26 -2.47 -6.64 18.74
CA ALA A 26 -1.47 -5.61 18.44
C ALA A 26 -0.26 -5.72 19.38
N LEU A 27 -0.48 -5.91 20.69
CA LEU A 27 0.59 -6.11 21.66
C LEU A 27 1.39 -7.38 21.38
N LEU A 28 0.72 -8.50 21.10
CA LEU A 28 1.39 -9.76 20.74
C LEU A 28 2.24 -9.61 19.48
N PHE A 29 1.77 -8.87 18.48
CA PHE A 29 2.54 -8.56 17.28
C PHE A 29 3.81 -7.75 17.60
N ILE A 30 3.70 -6.70 18.42
CA ILE A 30 4.86 -5.90 18.85
C ILE A 30 5.84 -6.74 19.67
N VAL A 31 5.35 -7.56 20.62
CA VAL A 31 6.19 -8.49 21.38
C VAL A 31 6.89 -9.48 20.45
N GLY A 32 6.19 -9.98 19.44
CA GLY A 32 6.77 -10.83 18.39
C GLY A 32 7.92 -10.16 17.66
N ILE A 33 7.79 -8.87 17.31
CA ILE A 33 8.87 -8.08 16.71
C ILE A 33 10.05 -7.97 17.66
N VAL A 34 9.81 -7.63 18.94
CA VAL A 34 10.88 -7.51 19.95
C VAL A 34 11.66 -8.81 20.07
N LEU A 35 10.96 -9.94 20.23
CA LEU A 35 11.58 -11.25 20.36
C LEU A 35 12.36 -11.62 19.09
N TYR A 36 11.80 -11.36 17.91
CA TYR A 36 12.45 -11.62 16.64
C TYR A 36 13.75 -10.83 16.50
N ILE A 37 13.71 -9.51 16.72
CA ILE A 37 14.88 -8.63 16.61
C ILE A 37 15.93 -9.01 17.66
N TYR A 38 15.52 -9.20 18.92
CA TYR A 38 16.42 -9.63 20.00
C TYR A 38 17.14 -10.95 19.68
N SER A 39 16.42 -11.93 19.14
CA SER A 39 16.99 -13.24 18.79
C SER A 39 17.98 -13.20 17.61
N ASN A 40 17.86 -12.21 16.71
CA ASN A 40 18.67 -12.12 15.49
C ASN A 40 19.90 -11.19 15.62
N ILE A 41 19.83 -10.18 16.50
CA ILE A 41 20.84 -9.12 16.58
C ILE A 41 21.87 -9.35 17.70
N GLY A 42 21.51 -10.08 18.76
CA GLY A 42 22.42 -10.31 19.90
C GLY A 42 22.79 -9.01 20.64
N ASP A 43 23.91 -9.02 21.39
CA ASP A 43 24.42 -7.86 22.14
C ASP A 43 25.33 -6.98 21.26
N ILE A 44 24.74 -6.24 20.30
CA ILE A 44 25.46 -5.17 19.60
C ILE A 44 25.25 -3.81 20.28
N PRO A 45 26.26 -2.91 20.25
CA PRO A 45 26.07 -1.50 20.60
C PRO A 45 24.93 -0.89 19.77
N GLY A 46 23.96 -0.24 20.41
CA GLY A 46 22.78 0.31 19.73
C GLY A 46 21.63 -0.67 19.50
N GLY A 47 21.76 -1.95 19.90
CA GLY A 47 20.70 -2.96 19.75
C GLY A 47 19.36 -2.56 20.38
N PHE A 48 19.39 -1.85 21.51
CA PHE A 48 18.19 -1.33 22.17
C PHE A 48 17.47 -0.26 21.31
N MET A 49 18.21 0.61 20.62
CA MET A 49 17.62 1.60 19.71
C MET A 49 16.99 0.92 18.51
N LEU A 50 17.63 -0.12 17.96
CA LEU A 50 17.07 -0.89 16.85
C LEU A 50 15.79 -1.65 17.24
N ILE A 51 15.74 -2.25 18.44
CA ILE A 51 14.53 -2.87 18.98
C ILE A 51 13.41 -1.83 19.11
N THR A 52 13.71 -0.67 19.69
CA THR A 52 12.73 0.42 19.86
C THR A 52 12.23 0.92 18.50
N ALA A 53 13.13 1.14 17.55
CA ALA A 53 12.79 1.55 16.20
C ALA A 53 11.93 0.51 15.48
N ALA A 54 12.23 -0.79 15.65
CA ALA A 54 11.45 -1.88 15.07
C ALA A 54 10.05 -1.98 15.69
N MET A 55 9.91 -1.74 17.00
CA MET A 55 8.60 -1.65 17.65
C MET A 55 7.77 -0.50 17.07
N ILE A 56 8.35 0.69 16.94
CA ILE A 56 7.66 1.86 16.37
C ILE A 56 7.34 1.62 14.89
N GLY A 57 8.27 1.06 14.12
CA GLY A 57 8.07 0.68 12.72
C GLY A 57 6.97 -0.37 12.54
N GLY A 58 6.90 -1.36 13.43
CA GLY A 58 5.81 -2.34 13.48
C GLY A 58 4.46 -1.70 13.80
N TYR A 59 4.44 -0.76 14.74
CA TYR A 59 3.24 0.01 15.06
C TYR A 59 2.78 0.88 13.87
N MET A 60 3.73 1.55 13.20
CA MET A 60 3.48 2.29 11.96
C MET A 60 2.90 1.38 10.87
N ALA A 61 3.50 0.20 10.65
CA ALA A 61 3.04 -0.76 9.64
C ALA A 61 1.60 -1.26 9.92
N MET A 62 1.25 -1.51 11.19
CA MET A 62 -0.13 -1.83 11.56
C MET A 62 -1.10 -0.68 11.25
N ASN A 63 -0.71 0.57 11.55
CA ASN A 63 -1.55 1.74 11.28
C ASN A 63 -1.72 1.99 9.77
N ILE A 64 -0.68 1.77 8.97
CA ILE A 64 -0.76 1.82 7.49
C ILE A 64 -1.81 0.82 7.00
N GLY A 65 -1.70 -0.45 7.41
CA GLY A 65 -2.67 -1.47 7.00
C GLY A 65 -4.10 -1.14 7.43
N ALA A 66 -4.28 -0.60 8.65
CA ALA A 66 -5.60 -0.21 9.14
C ALA A 66 -6.20 0.98 8.36
N ASN A 67 -5.40 1.98 8.00
CA ASN A 67 -5.83 3.17 7.27
C ASN A 67 -6.09 2.88 5.79
N ASP A 68 -5.25 2.04 5.16
CA ASP A 68 -5.18 1.96 3.69
C ASP A 68 -5.84 0.74 3.07
N VAL A 69 -6.16 -0.31 3.85
CA VAL A 69 -6.80 -1.52 3.28
C VAL A 69 -8.08 -1.19 2.50
N ALA A 70 -8.84 -0.19 2.95
CA ALA A 70 -10.08 0.25 2.30
C ALA A 70 -9.83 0.83 0.89
N ASN A 71 -8.66 1.43 0.64
CA ASN A 71 -8.29 2.02 -0.64
C ASN A 71 -8.12 0.94 -1.71
N ASN A 72 -7.58 -0.22 -1.32
CA ASN A 72 -7.22 -1.29 -2.24
C ASN A 72 -8.41 -2.19 -2.61
N VAL A 73 -9.22 -2.56 -1.60
CA VAL A 73 -10.28 -3.57 -1.78
C VAL A 73 -11.70 -3.00 -1.67
N GLY A 74 -11.84 -1.72 -1.31
CA GLY A 74 -13.13 -1.04 -1.11
C GLY A 74 -14.12 -1.21 -2.27
N PRO A 75 -13.71 -0.95 -3.54
CA PRO A 75 -14.60 -1.15 -4.68
C PRO A 75 -15.04 -2.62 -4.88
N ALA A 76 -14.16 -3.58 -4.62
CA ALA A 76 -14.48 -5.01 -4.74
C ALA A 76 -15.45 -5.50 -3.66
N VAL A 77 -15.29 -5.03 -2.42
CA VAL A 77 -16.20 -5.34 -1.31
C VAL A 77 -17.53 -4.59 -1.46
N GLY A 78 -17.49 -3.29 -1.79
CA GLY A 78 -18.68 -2.44 -1.93
C GLY A 78 -19.58 -2.86 -3.09
N SER A 79 -19.01 -3.39 -4.18
CA SER A 79 -19.76 -3.98 -5.29
C SER A 79 -20.30 -5.39 -5.02
N LYS A 80 -19.99 -5.98 -3.85
CA LYS A 80 -20.25 -7.37 -3.48
C LYS A 80 -19.58 -8.39 -4.41
N ALA A 81 -18.50 -8.00 -5.09
CA ALA A 81 -17.66 -8.92 -5.86
C ALA A 81 -16.84 -9.84 -4.96
N LEU A 82 -16.48 -9.36 -3.77
CA LEU A 82 -15.67 -10.08 -2.78
C LEU A 82 -16.23 -9.88 -1.38
N THR A 83 -16.13 -10.91 -0.53
CA THR A 83 -16.47 -10.78 0.89
C THR A 83 -15.37 -10.00 1.61
N LEU A 84 -15.69 -9.35 2.74
CA LEU A 84 -14.69 -8.62 3.52
C LEU A 84 -13.51 -9.52 3.94
N VAL A 85 -13.80 -10.75 4.37
CA VAL A 85 -12.75 -11.72 4.76
C VAL A 85 -11.87 -12.08 3.56
N GLY A 86 -12.47 -12.39 2.40
CA GLY A 86 -11.72 -12.71 1.19
C GLY A 86 -10.86 -11.53 0.72
N ALA A 87 -11.37 -10.31 0.85
CA ALA A 87 -10.66 -9.09 0.52
C ALA A 87 -9.43 -8.87 1.40
N ILE A 88 -9.56 -9.06 2.71
CA ILE A 88 -8.43 -8.94 3.65
C ILE A 88 -7.36 -9.99 3.38
N VAL A 89 -7.75 -11.24 3.08
CA VAL A 89 -6.78 -12.31 2.75
C VAL A 89 -6.00 -11.99 1.47
N ILE A 90 -6.69 -11.55 0.42
CA ILE A 90 -6.04 -11.14 -0.84
C ILE A 90 -5.13 -9.94 -0.60
N ALA A 91 -5.62 -8.91 0.11
CA ALA A 91 -4.82 -7.73 0.42
C ALA A 91 -3.55 -8.12 1.18
N ALA A 92 -3.65 -8.95 2.22
CA ALA A 92 -2.49 -9.40 3.00
C ALA A 92 -1.43 -10.10 2.14
N ILE A 93 -1.83 -11.04 1.27
CA ILE A 93 -0.89 -11.76 0.40
C ILE A 93 -0.21 -10.81 -0.58
N PHE A 94 -0.98 -9.95 -1.25
CA PHE A 94 -0.45 -9.09 -2.30
C PHE A 94 0.31 -7.90 -1.75
N GLU A 95 -0.09 -7.30 -0.61
CA GLU A 95 0.68 -6.24 0.06
C GLU A 95 2.03 -6.75 0.53
N VAL A 96 2.08 -7.91 1.21
CA VAL A 96 3.35 -8.53 1.62
C VAL A 96 4.21 -8.86 0.41
N SER A 97 3.62 -9.40 -0.66
CA SER A 97 4.35 -9.69 -1.90
C SER A 97 4.91 -8.42 -2.54
N GLY A 98 4.12 -7.35 -2.62
CA GLY A 98 4.53 -6.06 -3.15
C GLY A 98 5.67 -5.44 -2.35
N ALA A 99 5.53 -5.43 -1.03
CA ALA A 99 6.53 -4.94 -0.09
C ALA A 99 7.89 -5.64 -0.27
N LEU A 100 7.89 -6.98 -0.35
CA LEU A 100 9.11 -7.80 -0.47
C LEU A 100 9.75 -7.72 -1.86
N ILE A 101 8.93 -7.69 -2.92
CA ILE A 101 9.40 -7.84 -4.30
C ILE A 101 9.79 -6.47 -4.90
N ALA A 102 9.00 -5.42 -4.66
CA ALA A 102 9.10 -4.15 -5.38
C ALA A 102 9.36 -2.93 -4.49
N GLY A 103 9.41 -3.06 -3.16
CA GLY A 103 9.49 -1.92 -2.24
C GLY A 103 10.85 -1.25 -2.06
N GLY A 104 11.94 -1.88 -2.48
CA GLY A 104 13.30 -1.40 -2.19
C GLY A 104 13.64 -0.01 -2.75
N ASP A 105 13.07 0.36 -3.91
CA ASP A 105 13.34 1.67 -4.53
C ASP A 105 12.77 2.82 -3.68
N VAL A 106 11.54 2.68 -3.18
CA VAL A 106 10.87 3.73 -2.39
C VAL A 106 11.47 3.83 -0.98
N VAL A 107 11.81 2.67 -0.39
CA VAL A 107 12.57 2.61 0.89
C VAL A 107 13.86 3.44 0.78
N SER A 108 14.57 3.34 -0.34
CA SER A 108 15.81 4.09 -0.58
C SER A 108 15.57 5.60 -0.67
N THR A 109 14.45 6.02 -1.27
CA THR A 109 14.07 7.44 -1.33
C THR A 109 13.73 8.01 0.04
N ILE A 110 12.98 7.30 0.89
CA ILE A 110 12.69 7.78 2.25
C ILE A 110 13.97 7.82 3.12
N LYS A 111 14.85 6.83 2.97
CA LYS A 111 16.10 6.72 3.73
C LYS A 111 17.06 7.89 3.49
N LYS A 112 17.28 8.31 2.23
CA LYS A 112 18.34 9.29 1.87
C LYS A 112 17.88 10.45 0.97
N GLY A 113 16.64 10.44 0.51
CA GLY A 113 16.16 11.39 -0.51
C GLY A 113 15.56 12.67 0.04
N ILE A 114 15.17 12.69 1.31
CA ILE A 114 14.41 13.82 1.92
C ILE A 114 15.36 14.80 2.62
N ILE A 115 16.27 14.27 3.42
CA ILE A 115 17.28 15.03 4.16
C ILE A 115 18.67 14.59 3.74
N ASP A 116 19.64 15.49 3.76
CA ASP A 116 21.06 15.17 3.58
C ASP A 116 21.66 14.72 4.91
N PRO A 117 21.99 13.43 5.06
CA PRO A 117 22.53 12.92 6.31
C PRO A 117 23.92 13.51 6.62
N SER A 118 24.71 13.91 5.61
CA SER A 118 26.08 14.41 5.80
C SER A 118 26.19 15.69 6.64
N VAL A 119 25.07 16.40 6.81
CA VAL A 119 24.96 17.60 7.65
C VAL A 119 24.85 17.23 9.14
N ILE A 120 24.47 15.99 9.45
CA ILE A 120 24.39 15.47 10.81
C ILE A 120 25.72 14.81 11.19
N ASN A 121 26.47 15.48 12.06
CA ASN A 121 27.79 15.01 12.51
C ASN A 121 27.73 13.86 13.53
N ASP A 122 26.55 13.53 14.02
CA ASP A 122 26.33 12.55 15.10
C ASP A 122 25.32 11.48 14.70
N THR A 123 25.77 10.23 14.70
CA THR A 123 24.96 9.06 14.35
C THR A 123 23.77 8.90 15.29
N ASP A 124 23.92 9.20 16.59
CA ASP A 124 22.83 9.12 17.56
C ASP A 124 21.73 10.13 17.21
N THR A 125 22.09 11.38 16.90
CA THR A 125 21.15 12.40 16.45
C THR A 125 20.36 11.98 15.21
N PHE A 126 21.02 11.33 14.23
CA PHE A 126 20.33 10.81 13.05
C PHE A 126 19.33 9.69 13.40
N ILE A 127 19.72 8.78 14.31
CA ILE A 127 18.84 7.71 14.80
C ILE A 127 17.63 8.29 15.53
N TRP A 128 17.83 9.26 16.43
CA TRP A 128 16.76 9.95 17.16
C TRP A 128 15.78 10.67 16.23
N LEU A 129 16.30 11.36 15.21
CA LEU A 129 15.51 12.00 14.18
C LEU A 129 14.61 11.00 13.45
N MET A 130 15.16 9.87 13.01
CA MET A 130 14.40 8.87 12.25
C MET A 130 13.36 8.16 13.13
N MET A 131 13.69 7.92 14.40
CA MET A 131 12.73 7.40 15.38
C MET A 131 11.61 8.40 15.65
N ALA A 132 11.93 9.70 15.79
CA ALA A 132 10.95 10.75 16.00
C ALA A 132 9.99 10.87 14.81
N ALA A 133 10.51 10.81 13.58
CA ALA A 133 9.71 10.80 12.35
C ALA A 133 8.74 9.61 12.30
N LEU A 134 9.22 8.39 12.59
CA LEU A 134 8.38 7.19 12.66
C LEU A 134 7.29 7.31 13.73
N LEU A 135 7.65 7.75 14.93
CA LEU A 135 6.72 7.85 16.04
C LEU A 135 5.65 8.91 15.78
N ALA A 136 6.04 10.08 15.28
CA ALA A 136 5.12 11.15 14.91
C ALA A 136 4.14 10.68 13.81
N GLY A 137 4.66 10.03 12.76
CA GLY A 137 3.83 9.45 11.70
C GLY A 137 2.86 8.39 12.24
N ALA A 138 3.33 7.49 13.09
CA ALA A 138 2.51 6.42 13.64
C ALA A 138 1.40 6.94 14.57
N ILE A 139 1.71 7.90 15.44
CA ILE A 139 0.72 8.54 16.32
C ILE A 139 -0.33 9.27 15.49
N TRP A 140 0.10 10.07 14.51
CA TRP A 140 -0.82 10.81 13.65
C TRP A 140 -1.75 9.88 12.87
N LEU A 141 -1.22 8.82 12.25
CA LEU A 141 -2.03 7.84 11.54
C LEU A 141 -3.02 7.13 12.45
N ASN A 142 -2.61 6.76 13.67
CA ASN A 142 -3.51 6.12 14.62
C ASN A 142 -4.67 7.05 15.01
N VAL A 143 -4.38 8.32 15.31
CA VAL A 143 -5.41 9.32 15.62
C VAL A 143 -6.35 9.53 14.44
N ALA A 144 -5.82 9.69 13.22
CA ALA A 144 -6.64 9.86 12.03
C ALA A 144 -7.55 8.64 11.76
N THR A 145 -7.00 7.43 11.91
CA THR A 145 -7.74 6.17 11.77
C THR A 145 -8.83 6.05 12.83
N ALA A 146 -8.54 6.42 14.08
CA ALA A 146 -9.52 6.42 15.17
C ALA A 146 -10.67 7.40 14.93
N LEU A 147 -10.40 8.52 14.26
CA LEU A 147 -11.42 9.49 13.83
C LEU A 147 -12.13 9.09 12.52
N GLY A 148 -11.74 7.98 11.89
CA GLY A 148 -12.29 7.53 10.60
C GLY A 148 -11.90 8.42 9.41
N ALA A 149 -10.85 9.24 9.54
CA ALA A 149 -10.37 10.12 8.50
C ALA A 149 -9.29 9.42 7.65
N PRO A 150 -9.54 9.14 6.35
CA PRO A 150 -8.52 8.58 5.49
C PRO A 150 -7.45 9.63 5.22
N VAL A 151 -6.22 9.37 5.64
CA VAL A 151 -5.07 10.28 5.48
C VAL A 151 -3.94 9.64 4.68
N SER A 152 -3.04 10.46 4.14
CA SER A 152 -1.86 9.97 3.40
C SER A 152 -0.74 9.57 4.36
N THR A 153 -0.40 8.28 4.39
CA THR A 153 0.73 7.72 5.15
C THR A 153 2.06 8.29 4.66
N THR A 154 2.22 8.43 3.34
CA THR A 154 3.40 8.99 2.69
C THR A 154 3.61 10.46 3.03
N HIS A 155 2.55 11.29 3.04
CA HIS A 155 2.69 12.69 3.49
C HIS A 155 3.10 12.78 4.96
N SER A 156 2.53 11.89 5.78
CA SER A 156 2.78 11.87 7.22
C SER A 156 4.25 11.55 7.51
N ILE A 157 4.83 10.52 6.87
CA ILE A 157 6.23 10.17 7.11
C ILE A 157 7.21 11.14 6.45
N VAL A 158 6.93 11.61 5.23
CA VAL A 158 7.79 12.60 4.55
C VAL A 158 7.83 13.90 5.35
N GLY A 159 6.67 14.36 5.84
CA GLY A 159 6.57 15.51 6.74
C GLY A 159 7.28 15.27 8.07
N GLY A 160 7.17 14.06 8.64
CA GLY A 160 7.88 13.67 9.86
C GLY A 160 9.41 13.71 9.70
N VAL A 161 9.94 13.12 8.63
CA VAL A 161 11.39 13.12 8.33
C VAL A 161 11.88 14.53 8.04
N LEU A 162 11.15 15.31 7.24
CA LEU A 162 11.51 16.70 6.95
C LEU A 162 11.49 17.57 8.21
N GLY A 163 10.44 17.46 9.02
CA GLY A 163 10.28 18.24 10.25
C GLY A 163 11.35 17.91 11.30
N ALA A 164 11.61 16.61 11.53
CA ALA A 164 12.67 16.17 12.42
C ALA A 164 14.06 16.56 11.89
N GLY A 165 14.27 16.50 10.58
CA GLY A 165 15.45 17.04 9.89
C GLY A 165 15.68 18.50 10.18
N ILE A 166 14.70 19.35 9.89
CA ILE A 166 14.79 20.80 10.11
C ILE A 166 15.04 21.12 11.58
N ALA A 167 14.44 20.36 12.51
CA ALA A 167 14.67 20.53 13.93
C ALA A 167 16.11 20.20 14.35
N ALA A 168 16.73 19.18 13.73
CA ALA A 168 18.10 18.74 14.06
C ALA A 168 19.20 19.56 13.36
N GLY A 169 18.99 19.93 12.09
CA GLY A 169 20.04 20.50 11.22
C GLY A 169 19.67 21.83 10.55
N GLY A 170 18.51 22.41 10.87
CA GLY A 170 18.01 23.64 10.24
C GLY A 170 17.46 23.43 8.82
N LEU A 171 17.02 24.51 8.16
CA LEU A 171 16.38 24.43 6.83
C LEU A 171 17.29 23.91 5.71
N GLY A 172 18.61 24.02 5.88
CA GLY A 172 19.62 23.63 4.89
C GLY A 172 19.80 22.11 4.74
N ILE A 173 19.33 21.31 5.70
CA ILE A 173 19.41 19.84 5.64
C ILE A 173 18.41 19.23 4.65
N ALA A 174 17.34 19.96 4.33
CA ALA A 174 16.29 19.48 3.46
C ALA A 174 16.75 19.49 2.00
N ASN A 175 16.55 18.38 1.31
CA ASN A 175 16.77 18.33 -0.13
C ASN A 175 15.56 18.94 -0.86
N TRP A 176 15.58 20.26 -1.05
CA TRP A 176 14.46 21.00 -1.64
C TRP A 176 14.14 20.59 -3.08
N ASP A 177 15.14 20.18 -3.86
CA ASP A 177 14.93 19.66 -5.21
C ASP A 177 14.12 18.36 -5.18
N LYS A 178 14.51 17.41 -4.32
CA LYS A 178 13.77 16.16 -4.15
C LYS A 178 12.39 16.38 -3.54
N MET A 179 12.27 17.27 -2.56
CA MET A 179 10.99 17.64 -1.97
C MET A 179 10.04 18.27 -3.01
N GLY A 180 10.55 19.12 -3.90
CA GLY A 180 9.79 19.68 -5.02
C GLY A 180 9.28 18.59 -5.97
N MET A 181 10.11 17.61 -6.31
CA MET A 181 9.69 16.47 -7.13
C MET A 181 8.62 15.60 -6.44
N ILE A 182 8.77 15.36 -5.14
CA ILE A 182 7.80 14.61 -4.33
C ILE A 182 6.46 15.37 -4.28
N ALA A 183 6.48 16.66 -3.97
CA ALA A 183 5.28 17.50 -3.93
C ALA A 183 4.58 17.58 -5.30
N ALA A 184 5.34 17.70 -6.39
CA ALA A 184 4.79 17.64 -7.75
C ALA A 184 4.09 16.29 -8.01
N SER A 185 4.69 15.17 -7.57
CA SER A 185 4.08 13.84 -7.72
C SER A 185 2.76 13.69 -6.98
N TRP A 186 2.59 14.35 -5.83
CA TRP A 186 1.35 14.32 -5.04
C TRP A 186 0.19 15.04 -5.73
N VAL A 187 0.48 16.01 -6.60
CA VAL A 187 -0.53 16.70 -7.41
C VAL A 187 -0.77 15.94 -8.73
N ILE A 188 0.31 15.54 -9.41
CA ILE A 188 0.23 14.93 -10.73
C ILE A 188 -0.46 13.55 -10.66
N SER A 189 -0.17 12.74 -9.63
CA SER A 189 -0.65 11.35 -9.58
C SER A 189 -2.18 11.25 -9.46
N PRO A 190 -2.87 11.98 -8.54
CA PRO A 190 -4.32 11.97 -8.48
C PRO A 190 -4.98 12.57 -9.72
N VAL A 191 -4.42 13.65 -10.29
CA VAL A 191 -4.95 14.27 -11.51
C VAL A 191 -4.88 13.29 -12.67
N LEU A 192 -3.73 12.65 -12.89
CA LEU A 192 -3.55 11.67 -13.95
C LEU A 192 -4.44 10.44 -13.73
N GLY A 193 -4.54 9.95 -12.49
CA GLY A 193 -5.44 8.86 -12.12
C GLY A 193 -6.90 9.19 -12.42
N GLY A 194 -7.36 10.40 -12.06
CA GLY A 194 -8.70 10.89 -12.36
C GLY A 194 -8.99 11.01 -13.85
N LEU A 195 -8.04 11.53 -14.64
CA LEU A 195 -8.17 11.63 -16.09
C LEU A 195 -8.24 10.24 -16.76
N ILE A 196 -7.38 9.31 -16.34
CA ILE A 196 -7.39 7.92 -16.84
C ILE A 196 -8.72 7.24 -16.47
N ALA A 197 -9.18 7.37 -15.23
CA ALA A 197 -10.44 6.80 -14.77
C ALA A 197 -11.64 7.37 -15.55
N ALA A 198 -11.69 8.69 -15.76
CA ALA A 198 -12.71 9.35 -16.56
C ALA A 198 -12.69 8.88 -18.02
N GLY A 199 -11.49 8.71 -18.60
CA GLY A 199 -11.29 8.17 -19.94
C GLY A 199 -11.81 6.75 -20.09
N PHE A 200 -11.48 5.85 -19.14
CA PHE A 200 -12.01 4.49 -19.13
C PHE A 200 -13.52 4.46 -18.94
N LEU A 201 -14.06 5.29 -18.04
CA LEU A 201 -15.51 5.39 -17.84
C LEU A 201 -16.23 5.85 -19.13
N PHE A 202 -15.69 6.86 -19.81
CA PHE A 202 -16.20 7.32 -21.10
C PHE A 202 -16.16 6.22 -22.16
N LEU A 203 -15.02 5.54 -22.27
CA LEU A 203 -14.83 4.44 -23.22
C LEU A 203 -15.81 3.30 -22.93
N ILE A 204 -15.95 2.84 -21.69
CA ILE A 204 -16.90 1.77 -21.29
C ILE A 204 -18.34 2.19 -21.59
N LYS A 205 -18.73 3.42 -21.23
CA LYS A 205 -20.08 3.92 -21.51
C LYS A 205 -20.37 3.95 -23.00
N ARG A 206 -19.47 4.54 -23.80
CA ARG A 206 -19.65 4.71 -25.24
C ARG A 206 -19.60 3.39 -26.00
N THR A 207 -18.68 2.50 -25.64
CA THR A 207 -18.44 1.26 -26.40
C THR A 207 -19.24 0.06 -25.92
N ILE A 208 -19.75 0.06 -24.68
CA ILE A 208 -20.54 -1.05 -24.12
C ILE A 208 -21.93 -0.58 -23.68
N THR A 209 -22.01 0.38 -22.75
CA THR A 209 -23.28 0.70 -22.06
C THR A 209 -24.31 1.39 -22.96
N TYR A 210 -23.88 2.21 -23.92
CA TYR A 210 -24.77 2.96 -24.82
C TYR A 210 -24.98 2.25 -26.17
N GLN A 211 -24.63 0.97 -26.26
CA GLN A 211 -24.87 0.16 -27.45
C GLN A 211 -26.23 -0.53 -27.37
N ASN A 212 -26.87 -0.68 -28.54
CA ASN A 212 -28.15 -1.40 -28.64
C ASN A 212 -28.00 -2.86 -28.20
N ASP A 213 -26.92 -3.53 -28.63
CA ASP A 213 -26.51 -4.85 -28.14
C ASP A 213 -25.27 -4.72 -27.23
N MET A 214 -25.53 -4.56 -25.93
CA MET A 214 -24.51 -4.46 -24.90
C MET A 214 -23.74 -5.78 -24.75
N ARG A 215 -24.34 -6.93 -25.06
CA ARG A 215 -23.68 -8.25 -24.93
C ARG A 215 -22.62 -8.41 -26.01
N GLN A 216 -22.99 -8.17 -27.26
CA GLN A 216 -22.04 -8.24 -28.38
C GLN A 216 -20.92 -7.21 -28.21
N ALA A 217 -21.26 -6.01 -27.74
CA ALA A 217 -20.29 -5.00 -27.40
C ALA A 217 -19.32 -5.45 -26.29
N ALA A 218 -19.84 -6.04 -25.20
CA ALA A 218 -19.03 -6.54 -24.10
C ALA A 218 -18.08 -7.67 -24.52
N LYS A 219 -18.55 -8.60 -25.37
CA LYS A 219 -17.72 -9.67 -25.96
C LYS A 219 -16.48 -9.13 -26.67
N LYS A 220 -16.61 -7.98 -27.33
CA LYS A 220 -15.50 -7.32 -28.01
C LYS A 220 -14.62 -6.54 -27.03
N MET A 221 -15.22 -5.72 -26.18
CA MET A 221 -14.50 -4.70 -25.41
C MET A 221 -13.94 -5.21 -24.08
N VAL A 222 -14.66 -6.06 -23.33
CA VAL A 222 -14.21 -6.54 -22.01
C VAL A 222 -12.87 -7.29 -22.10
N PRO A 223 -12.64 -8.22 -23.06
CA PRO A 223 -11.34 -8.87 -23.19
C PRO A 223 -10.21 -7.88 -23.52
N ILE A 224 -10.47 -6.84 -24.31
CA ILE A 224 -9.48 -5.79 -24.63
C ILE A 224 -9.11 -4.99 -23.38
N LEU A 225 -10.09 -4.64 -22.54
CA LEU A 225 -9.84 -3.93 -21.29
C LEU A 225 -9.01 -4.77 -20.31
N ILE A 226 -9.30 -6.07 -20.21
CA ILE A 226 -8.54 -7.01 -19.39
C ILE A 226 -7.11 -7.18 -19.94
N MET A 227 -6.94 -7.25 -21.26
CA MET A 227 -5.63 -7.29 -21.90
C MET A 227 -4.80 -6.04 -21.56
N LEU A 228 -5.40 -4.85 -21.63
CA LEU A 228 -4.71 -3.60 -21.29
C LEU A 228 -4.29 -3.56 -19.81
N MET A 229 -5.17 -4.01 -18.90
CA MET A 229 -4.85 -4.16 -17.49
C MET A 229 -3.69 -5.14 -17.26
N ALA A 230 -3.74 -6.32 -17.91
CA ALA A 230 -2.70 -7.33 -17.82
C ALA A 230 -1.36 -6.83 -18.39
N TRP A 231 -1.39 -6.06 -19.48
CA TRP A 231 -0.21 -5.47 -20.09
C TRP A 231 0.46 -4.48 -19.14
N ALA A 232 -0.31 -3.53 -18.58
CA ALA A 232 0.19 -2.53 -17.66
C ALA A 232 0.84 -3.18 -16.43
N PHE A 233 0.17 -4.16 -15.82
CA PHE A 233 0.68 -4.80 -14.61
C PHE A 233 1.87 -5.74 -14.87
N SER A 234 1.86 -6.51 -15.96
CA SER A 234 2.98 -7.38 -16.33
C SER A 234 4.23 -6.55 -16.63
N THR A 235 4.06 -5.40 -17.28
CA THR A 235 5.16 -4.44 -17.52
C THR A 235 5.70 -3.89 -16.20
N TYR A 236 4.82 -3.49 -15.27
CA TYR A 236 5.21 -3.02 -13.95
C TYR A 236 5.99 -4.08 -13.15
N LEU A 237 5.49 -5.33 -13.11
CA LEU A 237 6.19 -6.43 -12.45
C LEU A 237 7.54 -6.75 -13.09
N ALA A 238 7.64 -6.70 -14.42
CA ALA A 238 8.92 -6.89 -15.11
C ALA A 238 9.93 -5.81 -14.74
N LEU A 239 9.50 -4.54 -14.62
CA LEU A 239 10.38 -3.43 -14.26
C LEU A 239 10.78 -3.42 -12.80
N LYS A 240 9.82 -3.64 -11.90
CA LYS A 240 10.02 -3.47 -10.46
C LYS A 240 10.29 -4.77 -9.75
N GLY A 241 9.54 -5.82 -10.06
CA GLY A 241 9.65 -7.09 -9.37
C GLY A 241 10.82 -7.96 -9.82
N LEU A 242 11.18 -7.92 -11.11
CA LEU A 242 12.33 -8.68 -11.63
C LEU A 242 13.64 -7.91 -11.55
N LYS A 243 13.65 -6.66 -11.09
CA LYS A 243 14.83 -5.76 -11.11
C LYS A 243 16.09 -6.38 -10.50
N LYS A 244 15.96 -7.24 -9.48
CA LYS A 244 17.07 -7.93 -8.81
C LYS A 244 17.64 -9.10 -9.62
N LEU A 245 16.82 -9.74 -10.46
CA LEU A 245 17.23 -10.88 -11.30
C LEU A 245 17.65 -10.42 -12.69
N TRP A 246 16.90 -9.47 -13.27
CA TRP A 246 17.10 -8.98 -14.62
C TRP A 246 16.70 -7.50 -14.70
N LYS A 247 17.66 -6.63 -14.99
CA LYS A 247 17.41 -5.20 -15.24
C LYS A 247 16.88 -5.03 -16.66
N LEU A 248 15.57 -4.89 -16.76
CA LEU A 248 14.87 -4.61 -18.01
C LEU A 248 14.68 -3.10 -18.18
N ASP A 249 14.90 -2.60 -19.39
CA ASP A 249 14.45 -1.27 -19.78
C ASP A 249 12.92 -1.28 -20.02
N PHE A 250 12.33 -0.08 -20.09
CA PHE A 250 10.89 0.08 -20.26
C PHE A 250 10.36 -0.56 -21.55
N ALA A 251 11.07 -0.45 -22.66
CA ALA A 251 10.59 -0.97 -23.94
C ALA A 251 10.59 -2.50 -23.93
N THR A 252 11.67 -3.13 -23.45
CA THR A 252 11.74 -4.59 -23.34
C THR A 252 10.70 -5.13 -22.36
N ALA A 253 10.54 -4.49 -21.20
CA ALA A 253 9.50 -4.87 -20.23
C ALA A 253 8.09 -4.74 -20.82
N ALA A 254 7.81 -3.68 -21.59
CA ALA A 254 6.53 -3.49 -22.24
C ALA A 254 6.28 -4.56 -23.32
N ILE A 255 7.30 -4.98 -24.07
CA ILE A 255 7.16 -6.05 -25.08
C ILE A 255 6.85 -7.40 -24.39
N ILE A 256 7.60 -7.74 -23.33
CA ILE A 256 7.33 -8.95 -22.54
C ILE A 256 5.91 -8.90 -21.94
N GLY A 257 5.54 -7.77 -21.36
CA GLY A 257 4.22 -7.55 -20.82
C GLY A 257 3.12 -7.70 -21.88
N LEU A 258 3.37 -7.24 -23.11
CA LEU A 258 2.42 -7.36 -24.21
C LEU A 258 2.26 -8.82 -24.64
N ALA A 259 3.35 -9.59 -24.70
CA ALA A 259 3.29 -11.03 -24.99
C ALA A 259 2.44 -11.77 -23.95
N VAL A 260 2.65 -11.48 -22.66
CA VAL A 260 1.82 -12.04 -21.57
C VAL A 260 0.36 -11.61 -21.71
N ALA A 261 0.10 -10.33 -22.01
CA ALA A 261 -1.25 -9.81 -22.20
C ALA A 261 -1.98 -10.46 -23.38
N MET A 262 -1.27 -10.77 -24.48
CA MET A 262 -1.84 -11.45 -25.64
C MET A 262 -2.24 -12.90 -25.32
N VAL A 263 -1.45 -13.61 -24.51
CA VAL A 263 -1.81 -14.94 -24.01
C VAL A 263 -3.06 -14.86 -23.14
N ILE A 264 -3.11 -13.92 -22.20
CA ILE A 264 -4.27 -13.68 -21.33
C ILE A 264 -5.50 -13.33 -22.17
N PHE A 265 -5.36 -12.48 -23.19
CA PHE A 265 -6.44 -12.15 -24.11
C PHE A 265 -6.99 -13.39 -24.83
N GLY A 266 -6.11 -14.27 -25.31
CA GLY A 266 -6.49 -15.54 -25.95
C GLY A 266 -7.29 -16.47 -25.03
N ILE A 267 -6.98 -16.49 -23.74
CA ILE A 267 -7.68 -17.30 -22.72
C ILE A 267 -9.01 -16.64 -22.30
N VAL A 268 -8.99 -15.34 -22.02
CA VAL A 268 -10.14 -14.60 -21.49
C VAL A 268 -11.22 -14.40 -22.53
N LYS A 269 -10.86 -14.16 -23.80
CA LYS A 269 -11.84 -13.93 -24.88
C LYS A 269 -12.90 -15.03 -25.01
N PRO A 270 -12.56 -16.33 -25.13
CA PRO A 270 -13.56 -17.39 -25.20
C PRO A 270 -14.37 -17.51 -23.90
N MET A 271 -13.75 -17.30 -22.73
CA MET A 271 -14.45 -17.32 -21.44
C MET A 271 -15.53 -16.23 -21.37
N ILE A 272 -15.18 -14.99 -21.70
CA ILE A 272 -16.11 -13.86 -21.71
C ILE A 272 -17.19 -14.05 -22.77
N ASN A 273 -16.86 -14.58 -23.95
CA ASN A 273 -17.85 -14.88 -24.98
C ASN A 273 -18.91 -15.87 -24.48
N ASN A 274 -18.47 -16.98 -23.90
CA ASN A 274 -19.36 -18.02 -23.37
C ASN A 274 -20.23 -17.52 -22.20
N LEU A 275 -19.67 -16.63 -21.35
CA LEU A 275 -20.42 -15.99 -20.27
C LEU A 275 -21.45 -15.00 -20.82
N ALA A 276 -21.06 -14.16 -21.77
CA ALA A 276 -21.91 -13.12 -22.35
C ALA A 276 -23.11 -13.68 -23.12
N ASP A 277 -22.98 -14.87 -23.74
CA ASP A 277 -24.10 -15.54 -24.40
C ASP A 277 -25.23 -15.93 -23.46
N LYS A 278 -24.91 -16.14 -22.17
CA LYS A 278 -25.87 -16.53 -21.14
C LYS A 278 -26.49 -15.33 -20.41
N LEU A 279 -26.08 -14.11 -20.76
CA LEU A 279 -26.56 -12.89 -20.11
C LEU A 279 -27.71 -12.27 -20.89
N ASP A 280 -28.56 -11.54 -20.17
CA ASP A 280 -29.55 -10.67 -20.78
C ASP A 280 -28.90 -9.40 -21.35
N ASN A 281 -29.52 -8.80 -22.36
CA ASN A 281 -29.04 -7.56 -22.96
C ASN A 281 -29.42 -6.34 -22.11
N ASN A 282 -28.87 -6.25 -20.91
CA ASN A 282 -29.05 -5.10 -20.04
C ASN A 282 -27.77 -4.80 -19.24
N LYS A 283 -27.69 -3.58 -18.71
CA LYS A 283 -26.51 -3.08 -18.00
C LYS A 283 -26.14 -3.92 -16.77
N LEU A 284 -27.13 -4.35 -15.99
CA LEU A 284 -26.88 -5.11 -14.75
C LEU A 284 -26.27 -6.48 -15.05
N ALA A 285 -26.76 -7.16 -16.09
CA ALA A 285 -26.24 -8.43 -16.53
C ALA A 285 -24.80 -8.28 -17.05
N VAL A 286 -24.54 -7.32 -17.94
CA VAL A 286 -23.20 -7.08 -18.52
C VAL A 286 -22.17 -6.67 -17.46
N ASN A 287 -22.58 -5.93 -16.42
CA ASN A 287 -21.69 -5.58 -15.31
C ASN A 287 -21.11 -6.80 -14.58
N ARG A 288 -21.77 -7.98 -14.61
CA ARG A 288 -21.24 -9.21 -14.02
C ARG A 288 -19.95 -9.70 -14.69
N LEU A 289 -19.71 -9.31 -15.95
CA LEU A 289 -18.46 -9.63 -16.65
C LEU A 289 -17.23 -8.92 -16.05
N PHE A 290 -17.45 -7.85 -15.26
CA PHE A 290 -16.38 -7.11 -14.60
C PHE A 290 -16.06 -7.59 -13.18
N THR A 291 -16.84 -8.53 -12.63
CA THR A 291 -16.64 -9.03 -11.26
C THR A 291 -15.26 -9.66 -11.07
N VAL A 292 -14.86 -10.59 -11.94
CA VAL A 292 -13.54 -11.24 -11.86
C VAL A 292 -12.39 -10.24 -12.12
N PRO A 293 -12.44 -9.41 -13.18
CA PRO A 293 -11.44 -8.34 -13.37
C PRO A 293 -11.30 -7.40 -12.16
N LEU A 294 -12.40 -7.08 -11.47
CA LEU A 294 -12.37 -6.22 -10.29
C LEU A 294 -11.65 -6.87 -9.10
N ILE A 295 -11.82 -8.18 -8.91
CA ILE A 295 -11.09 -8.94 -7.87
C ILE A 295 -9.58 -8.93 -8.18
N PHE A 296 -9.20 -9.18 -9.45
CA PHE A 296 -7.80 -9.05 -9.86
C PHE A 296 -7.30 -7.62 -9.65
N ALA A 297 -8.04 -6.61 -10.09
CA ALA A 297 -7.66 -5.21 -9.89
C ALA A 297 -7.40 -4.88 -8.41
N ALA A 298 -8.24 -5.39 -7.49
CA ALA A 298 -8.02 -5.22 -6.05
C ALA A 298 -6.71 -5.90 -5.58
N ALA A 299 -6.40 -7.11 -6.06
CA ALA A 299 -5.15 -7.79 -5.77
C ALA A 299 -3.93 -7.02 -6.33
N LEU A 300 -4.02 -6.55 -7.57
CA LEU A 300 -2.96 -5.79 -8.24
C LEU A 300 -2.71 -4.43 -7.55
N LEU A 301 -3.78 -3.76 -7.13
CA LEU A 301 -3.72 -2.51 -6.40
C LEU A 301 -3.09 -2.72 -5.01
N SER A 302 -3.47 -3.80 -4.31
CA SER A 302 -2.86 -4.20 -3.04
C SER A 302 -1.35 -4.44 -3.20
N PHE A 303 -0.91 -5.08 -4.28
CA PHE A 303 0.51 -5.25 -4.58
C PHE A 303 1.24 -3.91 -4.78
N ALA A 304 0.68 -3.04 -5.62
CA ALA A 304 1.27 -1.74 -5.91
C ALA A 304 1.32 -0.85 -4.65
N HIS A 305 0.29 -0.93 -3.81
CA HIS A 305 0.24 -0.24 -2.52
C HIS A 305 1.30 -0.77 -1.56
N GLY A 306 1.38 -2.09 -1.33
CA GLY A 306 2.41 -2.67 -0.47
C GLY A 306 3.84 -2.37 -0.94
N ALA A 307 4.07 -2.31 -2.26
CA ALA A 307 5.36 -1.91 -2.82
C ALA A 307 5.71 -0.44 -2.54
N ASN A 308 4.75 0.47 -2.48
CA ASN A 308 5.01 1.89 -2.22
C ASN A 308 5.07 2.17 -0.71
N ASP A 309 4.10 1.68 0.05
CA ASP A 309 3.85 2.15 1.42
C ASP A 309 4.69 1.40 2.47
N VAL A 310 5.29 0.26 2.11
CA VAL A 310 6.31 -0.38 2.98
C VAL A 310 7.44 0.58 3.33
N ALA A 311 7.77 1.50 2.42
CA ALA A 311 8.81 2.50 2.64
C ALA A 311 8.50 3.45 3.81
N ASN A 312 7.23 3.64 4.14
CA ASN A 312 6.81 4.58 5.18
C ASN A 312 7.11 4.06 6.59
N ALA A 313 7.23 2.74 6.76
CA ALA A 313 7.68 2.11 8.01
C ALA A 313 9.13 1.64 7.92
N VAL A 314 9.50 0.98 6.81
CA VAL A 314 10.81 0.34 6.65
C VAL A 314 11.89 1.33 6.23
N GLY A 315 11.56 2.44 5.57
CA GLY A 315 12.53 3.47 5.16
C GLY A 315 13.36 4.01 6.32
N PRO A 316 12.74 4.63 7.33
CA PRO A 316 13.47 5.13 8.50
C PRO A 316 14.08 4.02 9.35
N LEU A 317 13.40 2.86 9.48
CA LEU A 317 13.96 1.70 10.19
C LEU A 317 15.25 1.19 9.52
N ALA A 318 15.28 1.14 8.18
CA ALA A 318 16.46 0.77 7.40
C ALA A 318 17.55 1.85 7.46
N ALA A 319 17.19 3.11 7.67
CA ALA A 319 18.13 4.19 7.97
C ALA A 319 18.83 3.95 9.31
N ILE A 320 18.04 3.70 10.37
CA ILE A 320 18.52 3.43 11.72
C ILE A 320 19.40 2.17 11.75
N ASN A 321 18.95 1.09 11.11
CA ASN A 321 19.71 -0.16 11.05
C ASN A 321 21.07 0.03 10.35
N ASP A 322 21.14 0.82 9.28
CA ASP A 322 22.39 1.09 8.56
C ASP A 322 23.35 1.97 9.37
N ALA A 323 22.80 2.97 10.07
CA ALA A 323 23.55 3.81 10.99
C ALA A 323 24.18 3.00 12.13
N ILE A 324 23.43 2.06 12.72
CA ILE A 324 23.90 1.20 13.82
C ILE A 324 24.95 0.18 13.34
N LEU A 325 24.71 -0.50 12.21
CA LEU A 325 25.58 -1.60 11.78
C LEU A 325 26.82 -1.14 11.02
N HIS A 326 26.74 -0.07 10.24
CA HIS A 326 27.82 0.37 9.37
C HIS A 326 28.40 1.74 9.74
N GLY A 327 27.88 2.39 10.80
CA GLY A 327 28.26 3.77 11.16
C GLY A 327 27.89 4.79 10.08
N GLY A 328 27.04 4.39 9.12
CA GLY A 328 26.69 5.20 7.96
C GLY A 328 25.58 6.18 8.30
N VAL A 329 25.93 7.46 8.32
CA VAL A 329 24.97 8.56 8.16
C VAL A 329 24.70 8.74 6.66
#